data_AF-A0A3B9XF49-F1
#
_entry.id   AF-A0A3B9XF49-F1
#
_cell.length_a   1.000
_cell.length_b   1.000
_cell.length_c   1.000
_cell.angle_alpha   90.00
_cell.angle_beta   90.00
_cell.angle_gamma   90.00
#
_symmetry.space_group_name_H-M   'P 1'
#
loop_
_entity.id
_entity.type
_entity.pdbx_description
1 polymer ?
#
loop_
_entity_poly.entity_id
_entity_poly.type
_entity_poly.pdbx_seq_one_letter_code
_entity_poly.pdbx_strand_id
1 'polypeptide(L)'
;MKTSVIGKSVSGLPLIAHQFGREGAKILILGGVHGDEPEGVWAALGLIGVWKESFPFKLRVTVVPQFNVDGVLNKERLNLNGVDLNRNMPTNDWSQDVAEPRYNPGPEANSEPETKALVTWLEKEKPSLIISLHSWKPVLNTNGNCQPEAQAIRDRTNYEIKDSIGYPTPGCLGTYCGLERDVPTLTYEIERGLNIHNVLNIHVPAVQEALKVSEQTRQKSL
;
A
#
# COMPACT_ATOMS: atom_id res chain seq x y z
N MET A 1 -13.52 -13.95 -5.71
CA MET A 1 -12.21 -13.76 -5.08
C MET A 1 -11.28 -14.90 -5.48
N LYS A 2 -10.00 -14.62 -5.79
CA LYS A 2 -8.93 -15.62 -5.94
C LYS A 2 -7.83 -15.30 -4.93
N THR A 3 -7.39 -16.28 -4.16
CA THR A 3 -6.29 -16.12 -3.20
C THR A 3 -5.01 -16.73 -3.77
N SER A 4 -3.88 -16.07 -3.56
CA SER A 4 -2.55 -16.54 -3.98
C SER A 4 -1.47 -16.08 -3.03
N VAL A 5 -0.31 -16.74 -3.07
CA VAL A 5 0.90 -16.33 -2.36
C VAL A 5 1.79 -15.59 -3.36
N ILE A 6 2.22 -14.36 -3.02
CA ILE A 6 3.11 -13.56 -3.90
C ILE A 6 4.59 -13.67 -3.50
N GLY A 7 4.87 -14.20 -2.32
CA GLY A 7 6.20 -14.40 -1.77
C GLY A 7 6.14 -14.93 -0.35
N LYS A 8 7.26 -14.84 0.38
CA LYS A 8 7.34 -15.22 1.78
C LYS A 8 8.06 -14.15 2.58
N SER A 9 7.72 -14.01 3.85
CA SER A 9 8.46 -13.17 4.79
C SER A 9 9.81 -13.77 5.18
N VAL A 10 10.59 -13.05 5.97
CA VAL A 10 11.85 -13.52 6.58
C VAL A 10 11.68 -14.85 7.31
N SER A 11 10.61 -15.01 8.10
CA SER A 11 10.32 -16.26 8.83
C SER A 11 9.72 -17.38 7.94
N GLY A 12 9.50 -17.10 6.65
CA GLY A 12 8.94 -18.05 5.70
C GLY A 12 7.40 -18.06 5.64
N LEU A 13 6.72 -17.14 6.33
CA LEU A 13 5.26 -17.02 6.27
C LEU A 13 4.80 -16.51 4.89
N PRO A 14 3.67 -17.01 4.36
CA PRO A 14 3.21 -16.63 3.03
C PRO A 14 2.69 -15.18 2.99
N LEU A 15 3.12 -14.42 1.99
CA LEU A 15 2.56 -13.11 1.66
C LEU A 15 1.27 -13.32 0.86
N ILE A 16 0.13 -13.26 1.54
CA ILE A 16 -1.18 -13.57 0.95
C ILE A 16 -1.74 -12.37 0.19
N ALA A 17 -2.16 -12.61 -1.06
CA ALA A 17 -2.87 -11.67 -1.90
C ALA A 17 -4.27 -12.18 -2.25
N HIS A 18 -5.25 -11.28 -2.22
CA HIS A 18 -6.65 -11.55 -2.61
C HIS A 18 -7.01 -10.72 -3.84
N GLN A 19 -7.35 -11.39 -4.93
CA GLN A 19 -7.74 -10.77 -6.20
C GLN A 19 -9.26 -10.74 -6.35
N PHE A 20 -9.76 -9.58 -6.75
CA PHE A 20 -11.16 -9.28 -7.01
C PHE A 20 -11.34 -8.70 -8.42
N GLY A 21 -12.52 -8.95 -8.98
CA GLY A 21 -12.86 -8.61 -10.36
C GLY A 21 -12.04 -9.37 -11.41
N ARG A 22 -12.39 -9.19 -12.69
CA ARG A 22 -11.81 -9.94 -13.81
C ARG A 22 -11.42 -9.08 -15.01
N GLU A 23 -11.83 -7.82 -15.01
CA GLU A 23 -11.72 -6.92 -16.15
C GLU A 23 -11.37 -5.50 -15.69
N GLY A 24 -10.94 -4.66 -16.64
CA GLY A 24 -10.55 -3.28 -16.36
C GLY A 24 -9.15 -3.12 -15.79
N ALA A 25 -8.91 -1.93 -15.23
CA ALA A 25 -7.62 -1.50 -14.73
C ALA A 25 -7.16 -2.33 -13.53
N LYS A 26 -5.85 -2.53 -13.38
CA LYS A 26 -5.28 -3.29 -12.26
C LYS A 26 -4.91 -2.35 -11.12
N ILE A 27 -5.41 -2.61 -9.92
CA ILE A 27 -5.15 -1.78 -8.74
C ILE A 27 -4.51 -2.66 -7.67
N LEU A 28 -3.46 -2.17 -7.02
CA LEU A 28 -2.90 -2.79 -5.82
C LEU A 28 -3.35 -1.99 -4.59
N ILE A 29 -3.83 -2.70 -3.57
CA ILE A 29 -4.06 -2.16 -2.23
C ILE A 29 -3.16 -2.93 -1.27
N LEU A 30 -2.28 -2.22 -0.59
CA LEU A 30 -1.26 -2.80 0.28
C LEU A 30 -1.49 -2.32 1.71
N GLY A 31 -1.61 -3.23 2.66
CA GLY A 31 -1.71 -2.93 4.09
C GLY A 31 -0.55 -3.57 4.86
N GLY A 32 -0.24 -2.99 6.02
CA GLY A 32 0.76 -3.56 6.93
C GLY A 32 2.17 -3.59 6.34
N VAL A 33 2.57 -2.55 5.61
CA VAL A 33 3.98 -2.38 5.19
C VAL A 33 4.85 -2.16 6.42
N HIS A 34 4.38 -1.33 7.37
CA HIS A 34 4.88 -1.30 8.73
C HIS A 34 3.95 -2.14 9.61
N GLY A 35 4.51 -3.04 10.42
CA GLY A 35 3.71 -3.99 11.21
C GLY A 35 3.04 -3.42 12.45
N ASP A 36 3.47 -2.23 12.90
CA ASP A 36 2.89 -1.50 14.03
C ASP A 36 1.80 -0.48 13.63
N GLU A 37 1.31 -0.57 12.39
CA GLU A 37 0.25 0.27 11.79
C GLU A 37 -1.01 -0.57 11.52
N PRO A 38 -1.73 -1.02 12.57
CA PRO A 38 -2.84 -1.95 12.43
C PRO A 38 -4.05 -1.37 11.68
N GLU A 39 -4.21 -0.05 11.65
CA GLU A 39 -5.32 0.62 10.97
C GLU A 39 -5.30 0.35 9.46
N GLY A 40 -4.12 0.34 8.83
CA GLY A 40 -3.97 -0.01 7.43
C GLY A 40 -4.34 -1.48 7.15
N VAL A 41 -3.96 -2.39 8.06
CA VAL A 41 -4.32 -3.81 8.01
C VAL A 41 -5.84 -3.99 8.14
N TRP A 42 -6.47 -3.30 9.11
CA TRP A 42 -7.92 -3.38 9.32
C TRP A 42 -8.72 -2.84 8.14
N ALA A 43 -8.27 -1.73 7.54
CA ALA A 43 -8.90 -1.20 6.33
C ALA A 43 -8.79 -2.20 5.16
N ALA A 44 -7.62 -2.80 4.94
CA ALA A 44 -7.42 -3.81 3.90
C ALA A 44 -8.30 -5.06 4.11
N LEU A 45 -8.36 -5.57 5.35
CA LEU A 45 -9.23 -6.70 5.71
C LEU A 45 -10.72 -6.33 5.60
N GLY A 46 -11.09 -5.10 5.95
CA GLY A 46 -12.44 -4.58 5.80
C GLY A 46 -12.89 -4.56 4.34
N LEU A 47 -12.01 -4.13 3.42
CA LEU A 47 -12.25 -4.17 1.97
C LEU A 47 -12.48 -5.60 1.48
N ILE A 48 -11.62 -6.55 1.91
CA ILE A 48 -11.82 -7.98 1.61
C ILE A 48 -13.17 -8.48 2.13
N GLY A 49 -13.55 -8.07 3.34
CA GLY A 49 -14.81 -8.43 3.98
C GLY A 49 -16.04 -7.97 3.18
N VAL A 50 -16.09 -6.70 2.77
CA VAL A 50 -17.23 -6.15 2.02
C VAL A 50 -17.32 -6.70 0.60
N TRP A 51 -16.22 -7.15 0.01
CA TRP A 51 -16.19 -7.70 -1.36
C TRP A 51 -16.30 -9.22 -1.43
N LYS A 52 -16.42 -9.91 -0.29
CA LYS A 52 -16.48 -11.37 -0.23
C LYS A 52 -17.66 -11.94 -1.03
N GLU A 53 -18.82 -11.30 -0.90
CA GLU A 53 -20.07 -11.73 -1.56
C GLU A 53 -20.22 -11.12 -2.96
N SER A 54 -19.91 -9.83 -3.10
CA SER A 54 -20.05 -9.12 -4.37
C SER A 54 -18.96 -8.06 -4.51
N PHE A 55 -18.34 -8.01 -5.68
CA PHE A 55 -17.35 -7.00 -6.03
C PHE A 55 -17.98 -6.02 -7.04
N PRO A 56 -18.24 -4.76 -6.65
CA PRO A 56 -19.12 -3.87 -7.42
C PRO A 56 -18.40 -3.08 -8.52
N PHE A 57 -17.13 -3.41 -8.83
CA PHE A 57 -16.31 -2.65 -9.76
C PHE A 57 -15.87 -3.49 -10.97
N LYS A 58 -15.78 -2.85 -12.13
CA LYS A 58 -15.11 -3.26 -13.35
C LYS A 58 -13.61 -2.96 -13.26
N LEU A 59 -12.98 -3.50 -12.23
CA LEU A 59 -11.55 -3.39 -11.93
C LEU A 59 -10.95 -4.76 -11.62
N ARG A 60 -9.62 -4.86 -11.69
CA ARG A 60 -8.84 -5.99 -11.17
C ARG A 60 -8.09 -5.53 -9.93
N VAL A 61 -8.70 -5.68 -8.77
CA VAL A 61 -8.11 -5.22 -7.50
C VAL A 61 -7.41 -6.36 -6.80
N THR A 62 -6.14 -6.18 -6.47
CA THR A 62 -5.38 -7.09 -5.60
C THR A 62 -5.17 -6.44 -4.24
N VAL A 63 -5.59 -7.11 -3.17
CA VAL A 63 -5.38 -6.68 -1.79
C VAL A 63 -4.34 -7.58 -1.13
N VAL A 64 -3.28 -7.00 -0.59
CA VAL A 64 -2.30 -7.67 0.28
C VAL A 64 -2.44 -7.03 1.66
N PRO A 65 -3.19 -7.64 2.59
CA PRO A 65 -3.57 -6.96 3.83
C PRO A 65 -2.45 -6.86 4.86
N GLN A 66 -1.47 -7.76 4.79
CA GLN A 66 -0.36 -7.88 5.75
C GLN A 66 0.92 -8.13 4.95
N PHE A 67 1.52 -7.07 4.42
CA PHE A 67 2.74 -7.18 3.62
C PHE A 67 3.96 -7.57 4.46
N ASN A 68 4.14 -6.92 5.60
CA ASN A 68 5.11 -7.31 6.61
C ASN A 68 4.44 -8.23 7.64
N VAL A 69 4.07 -9.45 7.24
CA VAL A 69 3.34 -10.37 8.14
C VAL A 69 4.11 -10.67 9.43
N ASP A 70 5.44 -10.76 9.37
CA ASP A 70 6.29 -10.93 10.56
C ASP A 70 6.17 -9.72 11.50
N GLY A 71 6.32 -8.51 10.96
CA GLY A 71 6.17 -7.28 11.73
C GLY A 71 4.76 -7.12 12.30
N VAL A 72 3.71 -7.47 11.54
CA VAL A 72 2.32 -7.38 12.01
C VAL A 72 2.06 -8.33 13.19
N LEU A 73 2.60 -9.55 13.14
CA LEU A 73 2.48 -10.50 14.25
C LEU A 73 3.23 -10.05 15.50
N ASN A 74 4.36 -9.36 15.33
CA ASN A 74 5.17 -8.83 16.42
C ASN A 74 4.76 -7.40 16.86
N LYS A 75 3.86 -6.74 16.12
CA LYS A 75 3.49 -5.33 16.29
C LYS A 75 4.69 -4.38 16.20
N GLU A 76 5.57 -4.67 15.25
CA GLU A 76 6.79 -3.90 15.00
C GLU A 76 6.77 -3.25 13.62
N ARG A 77 7.30 -2.03 13.53
CA ARG A 77 7.43 -1.29 12.27
C ARG A 77 8.23 -2.07 11.23
N LEU A 78 9.37 -2.58 11.65
CA LEU A 78 10.37 -3.22 10.80
C LEU A 78 9.96 -4.66 10.50
N ASN A 79 10.54 -5.27 9.47
CA ASN A 79 10.44 -6.72 9.29
C ASN A 79 11.33 -7.45 10.30
N LEU A 80 11.35 -8.79 10.24
CA LEU A 80 12.10 -9.61 11.22
C LEU A 80 13.63 -9.45 11.12
N ASN A 81 14.16 -8.88 10.03
CA ASN A 81 15.56 -8.51 9.90
C ASN A 81 15.87 -7.10 10.45
N GLY A 82 14.86 -6.40 10.99
CA GLY A 82 15.01 -5.03 11.45
C GLY A 82 15.14 -4.02 10.30
N VAL A 83 14.55 -4.31 9.13
CA VAL A 83 14.55 -3.41 7.97
C VAL A 83 13.18 -2.75 7.80
N ASP A 84 13.21 -1.44 7.51
CA ASP A 84 12.03 -0.68 7.11
C ASP A 84 11.76 -0.96 5.63
N LEU A 85 10.73 -1.75 5.35
CA LEU A 85 10.37 -2.14 3.98
C LEU A 85 10.04 -0.91 3.09
N ASN A 86 9.59 0.20 3.68
CA ASN A 86 9.34 1.45 2.97
C ASN A 86 10.60 2.36 2.89
N ARG A 87 11.78 1.78 3.10
CA ARG A 87 13.11 2.32 2.79
C ARG A 87 13.95 1.34 1.98
N ASN A 88 13.42 0.16 1.65
CA ASN A 88 14.17 -0.93 1.02
C ASN A 88 13.91 -1.07 -0.49
N MET A 89 13.01 -0.27 -1.10
CA MET A 89 12.72 -0.37 -2.53
C MET A 89 13.93 0.03 -3.39
N PRO A 90 14.17 -0.62 -4.56
CA PRO A 90 15.29 -0.32 -5.45
C PRO A 90 15.04 0.92 -6.31
N THR A 91 15.04 2.05 -5.62
CA THR A 91 14.96 3.41 -6.16
C THR A 91 16.36 3.93 -6.47
N ASN A 92 16.43 4.92 -7.37
CA ASN A 92 17.69 5.62 -7.65
C ASN A 92 18.16 6.46 -6.45
N ASP A 93 17.24 6.89 -5.59
CA ASP A 93 17.54 7.68 -4.39
C ASP A 93 17.80 6.82 -3.15
N TRP A 94 17.75 5.49 -3.26
CA TRP A 94 18.07 4.59 -2.15
C TRP A 94 19.48 4.87 -1.60
N SER A 95 19.59 4.94 -0.28
CA SER A 95 20.87 5.13 0.42
C SER A 95 20.96 4.15 1.58
N GLN A 96 22.19 3.74 1.91
CA GLN A 96 22.52 2.98 3.11
C GLN A 96 22.48 3.83 4.40
N ASP A 97 22.34 5.16 4.27
CA ASP A 97 22.33 6.08 5.41
C ASP A 97 21.12 5.85 6.31
N VAL A 98 21.38 5.48 7.57
CA VAL A 98 20.35 5.27 8.59
C VAL A 98 20.11 6.58 9.34
N ALA A 99 19.13 7.36 8.90
CA ALA A 99 18.78 8.62 9.58
C ALA A 99 18.31 8.41 11.03
N GLU A 100 17.56 7.34 11.28
CA GLU A 100 17.15 6.87 12.60
C GLU A 100 17.05 5.33 12.59
N PRO A 101 17.22 4.62 13.73
CA PRO A 101 17.12 3.16 13.77
C PRO A 101 15.82 2.60 13.18
N ARG A 102 14.71 3.32 13.34
CA ARG A 102 13.38 2.98 12.79
C ARG A 102 13.26 3.13 11.26
N TYR A 103 14.28 3.66 10.60
CA TYR A 103 14.35 3.88 9.15
C TYR A 103 15.49 3.08 8.50
N ASN A 104 15.95 2.00 9.14
CA ASN A 104 16.99 1.14 8.59
C ASN A 104 16.60 0.65 7.18
N PRO A 105 17.30 1.05 6.10
CA PRO A 105 16.93 0.72 4.73
C PRO A 105 17.36 -0.69 4.30
N GLY A 106 18.08 -1.42 5.16
CA GLY A 106 18.69 -2.71 4.85
C GLY A 106 20.11 -2.60 4.29
N PRO A 107 20.80 -3.74 4.12
CA PRO A 107 22.19 -3.76 3.66
C PRO A 107 22.37 -3.35 2.19
N GLU A 108 21.32 -3.50 1.38
CA GLU A 108 21.28 -3.08 -0.02
C GLU A 108 19.82 -2.82 -0.44
N ALA A 109 19.64 -2.05 -1.50
CA ALA A 109 18.34 -1.90 -2.15
C ALA A 109 17.76 -3.27 -2.52
N ASN A 110 16.48 -3.48 -2.23
CA ASN A 110 15.74 -4.71 -2.51
C ASN A 110 16.38 -5.95 -1.83
N SER A 111 16.96 -5.79 -0.64
CA SER A 111 17.55 -6.90 0.12
C SER A 111 16.50 -7.87 0.67
N GLU A 112 15.35 -7.36 1.10
CA GLU A 112 14.38 -8.12 1.89
C GLU A 112 13.51 -9.04 1.03
N PRO A 113 13.14 -10.24 1.53
CA PRO A 113 12.32 -11.17 0.77
C PRO A 113 10.91 -10.60 0.48
N GLU A 114 10.36 -9.78 1.38
CA GLU A 114 9.10 -9.07 1.15
C GLU A 114 9.22 -8.09 -0.02
N THR A 115 10.26 -7.24 0.00
CA THR A 115 10.53 -6.26 -1.07
C THR A 115 10.74 -6.95 -2.41
N LYS A 116 11.55 -8.03 -2.45
CA LYS A 116 11.79 -8.83 -3.66
C LYS A 116 10.50 -9.41 -4.24
N ALA A 117 9.61 -9.89 -3.37
CA ALA A 117 8.31 -10.41 -3.77
C ALA A 117 7.41 -9.32 -4.37
N LEU A 118 7.37 -8.13 -3.75
CA LEU A 118 6.59 -7.00 -4.25
C LEU A 118 7.15 -6.49 -5.59
N VAL A 119 8.46 -6.33 -5.73
CA VAL A 119 9.12 -5.91 -6.98
C VAL A 119 8.76 -6.88 -8.11
N THR A 120 8.93 -8.19 -7.88
CA THR A 120 8.58 -9.23 -8.86
C THR A 120 7.10 -9.18 -9.24
N TRP A 121 6.22 -8.97 -8.26
CA TRP A 121 4.79 -8.84 -8.49
C TRP A 121 4.44 -7.60 -9.31
N LEU A 122 5.05 -6.45 -9.01
CA LEU A 122 4.83 -5.17 -9.71
C LEU A 122 5.26 -5.25 -11.17
N GLU A 123 6.42 -5.84 -11.45
CA GLU A 123 6.94 -6.04 -12.81
C GLU A 123 6.03 -6.91 -13.67
N LYS A 124 5.46 -7.96 -13.06
CA LYS A 124 4.54 -8.89 -13.72
C LYS A 124 3.15 -8.28 -13.92
N GLU A 125 2.58 -7.72 -12.85
CA GLU A 125 1.18 -7.33 -12.84
C GLU A 125 0.95 -5.92 -13.39
N LYS A 126 1.92 -5.01 -13.25
CA LYS A 126 1.88 -3.63 -13.77
C LYS A 126 0.56 -2.91 -13.42
N PRO A 127 0.26 -2.69 -12.13
CA PRO A 127 -0.93 -1.96 -11.73
C PRO A 127 -0.92 -0.54 -12.30
N SER A 128 -2.12 0.02 -12.53
CA SER A 128 -2.32 1.41 -12.92
C SER A 128 -2.42 2.38 -11.75
N LEU A 129 -2.57 1.86 -10.53
CA LEU A 129 -2.64 2.61 -9.28
C LEU A 129 -2.25 1.69 -8.12
N ILE A 130 -1.55 2.25 -7.13
CA ILE A 130 -1.28 1.63 -5.84
C ILE A 130 -1.88 2.51 -4.74
N ILE A 131 -2.61 1.90 -3.81
CA ILE A 131 -3.04 2.52 -2.55
C ILE A 131 -2.32 1.79 -1.41
N SER A 132 -1.30 2.44 -0.84
CA SER A 132 -0.57 1.91 0.33
C SER A 132 -1.19 2.46 1.61
N LEU A 133 -1.83 1.59 2.38
CA LEU A 133 -2.53 1.91 3.62
C LEU A 133 -1.54 1.85 4.79
N HIS A 134 -1.28 3.02 5.38
CA HIS A 134 -0.39 3.25 6.51
C HIS A 134 -1.17 3.90 7.67
N SER A 135 -0.51 4.14 8.81
CA SER A 135 -1.07 5.01 9.84
C SER A 135 -0.05 5.90 10.55
N TRP A 136 -0.38 7.19 10.63
CA TRP A 136 0.44 8.22 11.26
C TRP A 136 -0.42 9.47 11.57
N LYS A 137 0.08 10.66 11.27
CA LYS A 137 -0.71 11.89 11.16
C LYS A 137 -1.52 11.81 9.88
N PRO A 138 -2.83 12.11 9.91
CA PRO A 138 -3.70 11.89 8.77
C PRO A 138 -3.28 12.72 7.56
N VAL A 139 -2.92 12.04 6.47
CA VAL A 139 -2.51 12.67 5.21
C VAL A 139 -2.68 11.70 4.03
N LEU A 140 -2.99 12.25 2.87
CA LEU A 140 -3.04 11.57 1.59
C LEU A 140 -1.82 12.01 0.79
N ASN A 141 -0.74 11.23 0.84
CA ASN A 141 0.48 11.54 0.11
C ASN A 141 0.40 10.94 -1.31
N THR A 142 0.41 11.80 -2.32
CA THR A 142 0.29 11.43 -3.73
C THR A 142 1.64 11.49 -4.43
N ASN A 143 2.09 10.37 -4.99
CA ASN A 143 3.23 10.31 -5.90
C ASN A 143 2.75 9.93 -7.30
N GLY A 144 2.94 10.83 -8.26
CA GLY A 144 2.40 10.69 -9.62
C GLY A 144 0.92 11.06 -9.73
N ASN A 145 0.32 10.76 -10.88
CA ASN A 145 -1.05 11.19 -11.19
C ASN A 145 -2.08 10.33 -10.44
N CYS A 146 -2.36 10.59 -9.16
CA CYS A 146 -3.43 9.96 -8.35
C CYS A 146 -4.26 10.93 -7.51
N GLN A 147 -4.21 12.23 -7.86
CA GLN A 147 -5.01 13.25 -7.18
C GLN A 147 -6.53 13.02 -7.25
N PRO A 148 -7.14 12.57 -8.36
CA PRO A 148 -8.59 12.31 -8.39
C PRO A 148 -9.03 11.28 -7.36
N GLU A 149 -8.27 10.20 -7.17
CA GLU A 149 -8.54 9.19 -6.14
C GLU A 149 -8.33 9.76 -4.73
N ALA A 150 -7.27 10.53 -4.53
CA ALA A 150 -7.02 11.21 -3.26
C ALA A 150 -8.14 12.21 -2.91
N GLN A 151 -8.68 12.94 -3.90
CA GLN A 151 -9.80 13.86 -3.70
C GLN A 151 -11.07 13.12 -3.26
N ALA A 152 -11.40 11.99 -3.88
CA ALA A 152 -12.55 11.19 -3.48
C ALA A 152 -12.44 10.65 -2.03
N ILE A 153 -11.21 10.34 -1.59
CA ILE A 153 -10.95 9.98 -0.19
C ILE A 153 -11.08 11.21 0.72
N ARG A 154 -10.48 12.33 0.35
CA ARG A 154 -10.54 13.60 1.09
C ARG A 154 -11.98 14.05 1.31
N ASP A 155 -12.86 13.94 0.31
CA ASP A 155 -14.27 14.33 0.43
C ASP A 155 -15.02 13.56 1.52
N ARG A 156 -14.52 12.37 1.91
CA ARG A 156 -15.06 11.58 3.01
C ARG A 156 -14.34 11.76 4.34
N THR A 157 -13.04 12.06 4.33
CA THR A 157 -12.20 12.06 5.55
C THR A 157 -11.74 13.43 6.00
N ASN A 158 -11.83 14.43 5.13
CA ASN A 158 -11.22 15.76 5.29
C ASN A 158 -9.68 15.75 5.41
N TYR A 159 -9.02 14.65 5.07
CA TYR A 159 -7.55 14.55 5.18
C TYR A 159 -6.86 15.44 4.14
N GLU A 160 -5.75 16.05 4.54
CA GLU A 160 -4.93 16.88 3.66
C GLU A 160 -4.30 16.04 2.55
N ILE A 161 -4.29 16.56 1.32
CA ILE A 161 -3.55 15.95 0.20
C ILE A 161 -2.21 16.66 0.10
N LYS A 162 -1.12 15.90 0.09
CA LYS A 162 0.24 16.42 -0.09
C LYS A 162 0.98 15.62 -1.15
N ASP A 163 1.90 16.26 -1.84
CA ASP A 163 2.89 15.61 -2.72
C ASP A 163 4.15 15.15 -1.96
N SER A 164 4.36 15.68 -0.76
CA SER A 164 5.47 15.35 0.13
C SER A 164 5.03 15.24 1.59
N ILE A 165 5.69 14.35 2.34
CA ILE A 165 5.45 14.18 3.78
C ILE A 165 6.29 15.14 4.65
N GLY A 166 7.14 15.97 4.01
CA GLY A 166 7.95 17.01 4.67
C GLY A 166 9.37 16.58 5.05
N TYR A 167 9.79 15.37 4.70
CA TYR A 167 11.17 14.89 4.84
C TYR A 167 11.49 13.82 3.76
N PRO A 168 12.78 13.59 3.43
CA PRO A 168 13.17 12.58 2.43
C PRO A 168 12.83 11.15 2.87
N THR A 169 12.35 10.34 1.93
CA THR A 169 12.04 8.92 2.14
C THR A 169 12.72 8.06 1.07
N PRO A 170 14.06 8.00 1.02
CA PRO A 170 14.78 7.21 0.03
C PRO A 170 14.36 5.74 0.12
N GLY A 171 14.20 5.06 -1.01
CA GLY A 171 13.77 3.66 -1.00
C GLY A 171 12.30 3.42 -0.65
N CYS A 172 11.43 4.42 -0.74
CA CYS A 172 10.00 4.24 -0.50
C CYS A 172 9.24 3.76 -1.75
N LEU A 173 8.06 3.14 -1.54
CA LEU A 173 7.19 2.67 -2.61
C LEU A 173 6.65 3.81 -3.49
N GLY A 174 6.43 4.98 -2.87
CA GLY A 174 6.00 6.21 -3.54
C GLY A 174 6.98 6.65 -4.62
N THR A 175 8.27 6.72 -4.30
CA THR A 175 9.33 7.02 -5.27
C THR A 175 9.45 5.91 -6.31
N TYR A 176 9.57 4.65 -5.87
CA TYR A 176 9.80 3.50 -6.74
C TYR A 176 8.77 3.37 -7.86
N CYS A 177 7.49 3.50 -7.52
CA CYS A 177 6.39 3.36 -8.47
C CYS A 177 5.94 4.70 -9.05
N GLY A 178 5.62 5.66 -8.18
CA GLY A 178 4.95 6.91 -8.56
C GLY A 178 5.85 7.89 -9.30
N LEU A 179 7.11 8.00 -8.89
CA LEU A 179 8.05 8.99 -9.45
C LEU A 179 8.99 8.40 -10.50
N GLU A 180 9.38 7.13 -10.37
CA GLU A 180 10.38 6.52 -11.26
C GLU A 180 9.79 5.61 -12.36
N ARG A 181 8.54 5.15 -12.23
CA ARG A 181 7.96 4.09 -13.09
C ARG A 181 6.56 4.39 -13.62
N ASP A 182 6.07 5.62 -13.46
CA ASP A 182 4.75 6.06 -13.92
C ASP A 182 3.58 5.17 -13.44
N VAL A 183 3.72 4.59 -12.25
CA VAL A 183 2.66 3.85 -11.56
C VAL A 183 2.24 4.68 -10.36
N PRO A 184 1.16 5.50 -10.47
CA PRO A 184 0.74 6.38 -9.40
C PRO A 184 0.54 5.63 -8.07
N THR A 185 1.09 6.19 -7.00
CA THR A 185 1.05 5.62 -5.66
C THR A 185 0.48 6.64 -4.70
N LEU A 186 -0.64 6.28 -4.06
CA LEU A 186 -1.23 7.02 -2.96
C LEU A 186 -0.83 6.34 -1.65
N THR A 187 0.03 6.99 -0.86
CA THR A 187 0.28 6.62 0.52
C THR A 187 -0.81 7.25 1.38
N TYR A 188 -1.71 6.41 1.88
CA TYR A 188 -2.84 6.82 2.70
C TYR A 188 -2.49 6.62 4.17
N GLU A 189 -2.05 7.69 4.82
CA GLU A 189 -1.79 7.72 6.25
C GLU A 189 -3.12 7.89 6.99
N ILE A 190 -3.67 6.78 7.49
CA ILE A 190 -4.82 6.78 8.38
C ILE A 190 -4.41 7.40 9.73
N GLU A 191 -5.31 8.12 10.40
CA GLU A 191 -5.02 8.62 11.75
C GLU A 191 -4.70 7.46 12.70
N ARG A 192 -3.50 7.50 13.29
CA ARG A 192 -3.02 6.46 14.19
C ARG A 192 -3.75 6.49 15.53
N GLY A 193 -4.10 5.33 16.05
CA GLY A 193 -4.84 5.16 17.31
C GLY A 193 -6.36 5.17 17.14
N LEU A 194 -6.88 5.24 15.90
CA LEU A 194 -8.30 5.05 15.65
C LEU A 194 -8.74 3.65 16.07
N ASN A 195 -9.94 3.53 16.63
CA ASN A 195 -10.51 2.21 16.89
C ASN A 195 -10.94 1.54 15.57
N ILE A 196 -11.01 0.21 15.57
CA ILE A 196 -11.35 -0.58 14.38
C ILE A 196 -12.72 -0.20 13.79
N HIS A 197 -13.72 0.16 14.60
CA HIS A 197 -15.04 0.56 14.09
C HIS A 197 -14.95 1.83 13.24
N ASN A 198 -14.19 2.84 13.70
CA ASN A 198 -13.97 4.05 12.94
C ASN A 198 -13.21 3.76 11.64
N VAL A 199 -12.19 2.89 11.71
CA VAL A 199 -11.43 2.50 10.52
C VAL A 199 -12.33 1.86 9.46
N LEU A 200 -13.15 0.89 9.88
CA LEU A 200 -14.06 0.19 8.98
C LEU A 200 -15.18 1.10 8.45
N ASN A 201 -15.73 2.00 9.27
CA ASN A 201 -16.87 2.83 8.87
C ASN A 201 -16.48 4.06 8.03
N ILE A 202 -15.24 4.56 8.17
CA ILE A 202 -14.78 5.76 7.47
C ILE A 202 -13.90 5.38 6.26
N HIS A 203 -12.86 4.58 6.49
CA HIS A 203 -11.80 4.42 5.49
C HIS A 203 -12.12 3.33 4.47
N VAL A 204 -12.85 2.27 4.82
CA VAL A 204 -13.29 1.27 3.83
C VAL A 204 -14.22 1.89 2.79
N PRO A 205 -15.26 2.68 3.15
CA PRO A 205 -16.03 3.44 2.16
C PRO A 205 -15.20 4.48 1.40
N ALA A 206 -14.23 5.15 2.04
CA ALA A 206 -13.38 6.13 1.35
C ALA A 206 -12.54 5.51 0.23
N VAL A 207 -11.93 4.35 0.48
CA VAL A 207 -11.21 3.61 -0.56
C VAL A 207 -12.17 3.17 -1.67
N GLN A 208 -13.41 2.77 -1.35
CA GLN A 208 -14.40 2.43 -2.37
C GLN A 208 -14.76 3.63 -3.27
N GLU A 209 -14.85 4.86 -2.75
CA GLU A 209 -15.05 6.05 -3.59
C GLU A 209 -13.85 6.31 -4.52
N ALA A 210 -12.61 6.15 -4.03
CA ALA A 210 -11.42 6.21 -4.88
C ALA A 210 -11.43 5.15 -6.00
N LEU A 211 -11.95 3.96 -5.73
CA LEU A 211 -12.08 2.92 -6.76
C LEU A 211 -13.16 3.24 -7.81
N LYS A 212 -14.25 3.92 -7.44
CA LYS A 212 -15.22 4.43 -8.44
C LYS A 212 -14.56 5.42 -9.39
N VAL A 213 -13.73 6.32 -8.85
CA VAL A 213 -12.93 7.24 -9.68
C VAL A 213 -11.98 6.45 -10.57
N SER A 214 -11.27 5.46 -10.01
CA SER A 214 -10.34 4.62 -10.77
C SER A 214 -11.01 3.88 -11.93
N GLU A 215 -12.21 3.34 -11.73
CA GLU A 215 -12.99 2.67 -12.78
C GLU A 215 -13.33 3.60 -13.96
N GLN A 216 -13.54 4.88 -13.68
CA GLN A 216 -13.86 5.90 -14.71
C GLN A 216 -12.61 6.42 -15.40
N THR A 217 -11.51 6.64 -14.67
CA THR A 217 -10.34 7.39 -15.15
C THR A 217 -9.16 6.51 -15.54
N ARG A 218 -9.03 5.31 -14.96
CA ARG A 218 -7.89 4.40 -15.17
C ARG A 218 -8.13 3.37 -16.27
N GLN A 219 -9.15 3.57 -17.10
CA GLN A 219 -9.35 2.75 -18.29
C GLN A 219 -8.14 2.94 -19.21
N LYS A 220 -7.15 2.04 -19.11
CA LYS A 220 -6.15 1.92 -20.16
C LYS A 220 -6.83 1.33 -21.39
N SER A 221 -6.65 2.06 -22.48
CA SER A 221 -6.88 1.68 -23.87
C SER A 221 -6.62 0.19 -24.08
N LEU A 222 -7.56 -0.44 -24.81
CA LEU A 222 -7.36 -1.77 -25.42
C LEU A 222 -5.98 -1.88 -26.07
#